data_AF-A0A926BTH0-F1
#
_entry.id   AF-A0A926BTH0-F1
#
_cell.length_a   1.000
_cell.length_b   1.000
_cell.length_c   1.000
_cell.angle_alpha   90.00
_cell.angle_beta   90.00
_cell.angle_gamma   90.00
#
_symmetry.space_group_name_H-M   'P 1'
#
loop_
_entity.id
_entity.type
_entity.pdbx_description
1 polymer ?
#
loop_
_entity_poly.entity_id
_entity_poly.type
_entity_poly.pdbx_seq_one_letter_code
_entity_poly.pdbx_strand_id
1 'polypeptide(L)' 'DTFWEWSNYGWGIVDIAAPGVEILSSKKGGGVISMSGTSMATPHVAALLVLGALGTDGRTAIADYDGQPDYVATYVP' A
#
# COMPACT_ATOMS: atom_id res chain seq x y z
N ASP A 1 -5.67 -0.80 8.73
CA ASP A 1 -5.03 0.41 8.19
C ASP A 1 -6.13 1.35 7.72
N THR A 2 -5.98 2.66 7.81
CA THR A 2 -7.02 3.61 7.36
C THR A 2 -6.68 4.08 5.95
N PHE A 3 -7.67 4.08 5.06
CA PHE A 3 -7.50 4.52 3.68
C PHE A 3 -6.98 5.97 3.62
N TRP A 4 -6.03 6.23 2.73
CA TRP A 4 -5.46 7.56 2.57
C TRP A 4 -6.34 8.41 1.66
N GLU A 5 -6.75 9.59 2.12
CA GLU A 5 -7.73 10.45 1.45
C GLU A 5 -7.36 10.87 0.00
N TRP A 6 -6.08 10.82 -0.35
CA TRP A 6 -5.56 11.16 -1.68
C TRP A 6 -5.30 9.95 -2.59
N SER A 7 -5.59 8.74 -2.12
CA SER A 7 -5.51 7.54 -2.96
C SER A 7 -6.69 7.47 -3.94
N ASN A 8 -6.45 6.91 -5.13
CA ASN A 8 -7.53 6.47 -5.99
C ASN A 8 -8.27 5.30 -5.33
N TYR A 9 -9.56 5.18 -5.60
CA TYR A 9 -10.49 4.18 -5.08
C TYR A 9 -11.37 3.64 -6.21
N GLY A 10 -12.07 2.53 -5.96
CA GLY A 10 -13.03 1.93 -6.86
C GLY A 10 -13.00 0.41 -6.80
N TRP A 11 -14.15 -0.20 -6.51
CA TRP A 11 -14.31 -1.65 -6.54
C TRP A 11 -13.91 -2.24 -7.89
N GLY A 12 -12.95 -3.17 -7.88
CA GLY A 12 -12.40 -3.79 -9.08
C GLY A 12 -11.46 -2.90 -9.90
N ILE A 13 -11.08 -1.73 -9.38
CA ILE A 13 -10.08 -0.83 -9.96
C ILE A 13 -8.77 -0.87 -9.16
N VAL A 14 -8.88 -0.87 -7.83
CA VAL A 14 -7.75 -1.10 -6.93
C VAL A 14 -7.72 -2.58 -6.58
N ASP A 15 -6.63 -3.26 -6.95
CA ASP A 15 -6.51 -4.70 -6.69
C ASP A 15 -6.11 -4.99 -5.24
N ILE A 16 -5.27 -4.13 -4.66
CA ILE A 16 -4.70 -4.32 -3.33
C ILE A 16 -4.17 -3.01 -2.75
N ALA A 17 -4.39 -2.80 -1.45
CA ALA A 17 -3.82 -1.70 -0.70
C ALA A 17 -2.47 -2.10 -0.09
N ALA A 18 -1.60 -1.12 0.15
CA ALA A 18 -0.36 -1.31 0.89
C ALA A 18 0.03 0.00 1.62
N PRO A 19 0.92 -0.06 2.62
CA PRO A 19 1.35 1.13 3.35
C PRO A 19 1.94 2.20 2.43
N GLY A 20 1.32 3.38 2.40
CA GLY A 20 1.74 4.48 1.54
C GLY A 20 1.85 5.83 2.24
N VAL A 21 1.58 5.93 3.54
CA VAL A 21 1.57 7.18 4.32
C VAL A 21 2.79 7.23 5.23
N GLU A 22 3.48 8.38 5.26
CA GLU A 22 4.67 8.62 6.09
C GLU A 22 5.78 7.56 5.95
N ILE A 23 5.94 7.02 4.74
CA ILE A 23 6.94 5.99 4.44
C ILE A 23 8.32 6.62 4.42
N LEU A 24 9.16 6.22 5.39
CA LEU A 24 10.56 6.60 5.46
C LEU A 24 11.35 5.85 4.37
N SER A 25 12.00 6.60 3.47
CA SER A 25 12.79 6.02 2.38
C SER A 25 14.07 6.82 2.10
N SER A 26 14.98 6.23 1.34
CA SER A 26 16.24 6.85 0.92
C SER A 26 15.98 8.05 0.01
N LYS A 27 16.61 9.18 0.32
CA LYS A 27 16.51 10.40 -0.50
C LYS A 27 17.67 10.45 -1.51
N LYS A 28 17.37 10.88 -2.74
CA LYS A 28 18.42 11.20 -3.72
C LYS A 28 19.35 12.27 -3.16
N GLY A 29 20.67 12.02 -3.21
CA GLY A 29 21.68 12.89 -2.61
C GLY A 29 22.04 12.54 -1.16
N GLY A 30 21.51 11.44 -0.62
CA GLY A 30 21.83 10.93 0.71
C GLY A 30 20.78 11.27 1.77
N GLY A 31 20.84 10.53 2.87
CA GLY A 31 19.89 10.63 3.97
C GLY A 31 18.55 9.95 3.68
N VAL A 32 17.57 10.26 4.53
CA VAL A 32 16.23 9.70 4.49
C VAL A 32 15.18 10.81 4.41
N ILE A 33 14.01 10.48 3.87
CA ILE A 33 12.84 11.36 3.80
C ILE A 33 11.58 10.52 3.98
N SER A 34 10.61 11.06 4.73
CA SER A 34 9.27 10.48 4.79
C SER A 34 8.39 11.11 3.71
N MET A 35 7.71 10.28 2.93
CA MET A 35 6.78 10.69 1.87
C MET A 35 5.48 9.90 1.96
N SER A 36 4.39 10.50 1.49
CA SER A 36 3.08 9.86 1.40
C SER A 36 2.64 9.80 -0.06
N GLY A 37 2.11 8.67 -0.51
CA GLY A 37 1.77 8.43 -1.90
C GLY A 37 1.42 6.98 -2.21
N THR A 38 0.56 6.75 -3.20
CA THR A 38 0.45 5.42 -3.83
C THR A 38 1.79 5.00 -4.45
N SER A 39 2.58 5.96 -4.94
CA SER A 39 3.98 5.76 -5.34
C SER A 39 4.87 5.15 -4.24
N MET A 40 4.52 5.34 -2.96
CA MET A 40 5.21 4.77 -1.81
C MET A 40 4.59 3.43 -1.38
N ALA A 41 3.31 3.18 -1.68
CA ALA A 41 2.67 1.87 -1.52
C ALA A 41 3.17 0.85 -2.55
N THR A 42 3.29 1.24 -3.83
CA THR A 42 3.74 0.38 -4.95
C THR A 42 5.00 -0.45 -4.65
N PRO A 43 6.11 0.11 -4.13
CA PRO A 43 7.32 -0.69 -3.86
C PRO A 43 7.12 -1.77 -2.79
N HIS A 44 6.18 -1.62 -1.85
CA HIS A 44 5.87 -2.68 -0.88
C HIS A 44 5.25 -3.90 -1.58
N VAL A 45 4.28 -3.68 -2.46
CA VAL A 45 3.64 -4.76 -3.24
C VAL A 45 4.65 -5.41 -4.20
N ALA A 46 5.47 -4.59 -4.88
CA ALA A 46 6.52 -5.10 -5.76
C ALA A 46 7.53 -6.00 -5.02
N ALA A 47 7.94 -5.63 -3.80
CA ALA A 47 8.84 -6.44 -2.99
C ALA A 47 8.23 -7.80 -2.62
N LEU A 48 6.95 -7.82 -2.23
CA LEU A 48 6.23 -9.06 -1.93
C LEU A 48 6.12 -9.98 -3.17
N LEU A 49 5.88 -9.41 -4.34
CA LEU A 49 5.87 -10.15 -5.61
C LEU A 49 7.23 -10.76 -5.94
N VAL A 50 8.33 -10.00 -5.79
CA VAL A 50 9.69 -10.49 -6.00
C VAL A 50 10.03 -11.63 -5.05
N LEU A 51 9.52 -11.58 -3.82
CA LEU A 51 9.71 -12.62 -2.81
C LEU A 51 8.82 -13.85 -3.05
N GLY A 52 7.87 -13.79 -3.99
CA GLY A 52 6.90 -14.86 -4.25
C GLY A 52 5.88 -15.03 -3.11
N ALA A 53 5.66 -13.99 -2.31
CA ALA A 53 4.91 -14.06 -1.06
C ALA A 53 3.78 -13.03 -0.98
N LEU A 54 3.35 -12.47 -2.13
CA LEU A 54 2.21 -11.55 -2.16
C LEU A 54 0.93 -12.29 -1.79
N GLY A 55 0.31 -11.88 -0.69
CA GLY A 55 -1.01 -12.34 -0.29
C GLY A 55 -1.71 -11.34 0.63
N THR A 56 -2.78 -11.80 1.25
CA THR A 56 -3.57 -11.05 2.23
C THR A 56 -3.86 -11.95 3.43
N ASP A 57 -3.91 -11.38 4.64
CA ASP A 57 -4.32 -12.09 5.87
C ASP A 57 -5.78 -11.77 6.26
N GLY A 58 -6.55 -11.22 5.32
CA GLY A 58 -7.93 -10.76 5.52
C GLY A 58 -8.06 -9.35 6.10
N ARG A 59 -6.97 -8.65 6.42
CA ARG A 59 -7.03 -7.24 6.82
C ARG A 59 -7.34 -6.35 5.62
N THR A 60 -8.08 -5.29 5.86
CA THR A 60 -8.49 -4.32 4.85
C THR A 60 -8.09 -2.88 5.21
N ALA A 61 -8.00 -2.03 4.20
CA ALA A 61 -7.91 -0.59 4.34
C ALA A 61 -9.32 -0.06 4.64
N ILE A 62 -9.57 0.29 5.91
CA ILE A 62 -10.88 0.74 6.36
C ILE A 62 -11.13 2.19 5.95
N ALA A 63 -12.41 2.56 5.85
CA ALA A 63 -12.84 3.90 5.43
C ALA A 63 -12.39 4.26 4.00
N ASP A 64 -12.34 3.29 3.10
CA ASP A 64 -12.33 3.57 1.66
C ASP A 64 -13.59 4.37 1.26
N TYR A 65 -13.52 5.05 0.13
CA TYR A 65 -14.61 5.92 -0.34
C TYR A 65 -15.65 5.22 -1.23
N ASP A 66 -15.43 3.98 -1.65
CA ASP A 66 -16.34 3.24 -2.54
C ASP A 66 -17.29 2.28 -1.80
N GLY A 67 -17.13 2.17 -0.48
CA GLY A 67 -17.94 1.32 0.39
C GLY A 67 -17.51 -0.14 0.41
N GLN A 68 -16.40 -0.50 -0.24
CA GLN A 68 -15.83 -1.84 -0.28
C GLN A 68 -14.33 -1.82 0.04
N PRO A 69 -13.95 -2.16 1.29
CA PRO A 69 -12.56 -2.10 1.73
C PRO A 69 -11.62 -2.99 0.93
N ASP A 70 -10.58 -2.40 0.36
CA ASP A 70 -9.49 -3.11 -0.31
C ASP A 70 -8.67 -3.93 0.69
N TYR A 71 -8.25 -5.13 0.32
CA TYR A 71 -7.35 -5.92 1.15
C TYR A 71 -5.96 -5.29 1.24
N VAL A 72 -5.31 -5.39 2.40
CA VAL A 72 -3.94 -4.94 2.61
C VAL A 72 -2.96 -6.06 2.29
N ALA A 73 -1.98 -5.76 1.42
CA ALA A 73 -0.91 -6.66 1.05
C ALA A 73 -0.06 -7.04 2.26
N THR A 74 0.23 -8.33 2.39
CA THR A 74 1.10 -8.87 3.43
C THR A 74 1.97 -10.00 2.87
N TYR A 75 3.00 -10.36 3.64
CA TYR A 75 3.82 -11.54 3.38
C TYR A 75 3.05 -12.80 3.75
N VAL A 76 2.87 -13.70 2.79
CA VAL A 76 2.31 -15.04 2.99
C VAL A 76 3.29 -16.07 2.42
N PRO A 77 3.91 -16.94 3.25
CA PRO A 77 4.92 -17.92 2.83
C PRO A 77 4.34 -19.13 2.09
#